data_AF-A0A7Y2Q337-F1
#
_entry.id   AF-A0A7Y2Q337-F1
#
_cell.length_a   1.000
_cell.length_b   1.000
_cell.length_c   1.000
_cell.angle_alpha   90.00
_cell.angle_beta   90.00
_cell.angle_gamma   90.00
#
_symmetry.space_group_name_H-M   'P 1'
#
loop_
_entity.id
_entity.type
_entity.pdbx_description
1 polymer ?
#
loop_
_entity_poly.entity_id
_entity_poly.type
_entity_poly.pdbx_seq_one_letter_code
_entity_poly.pdbx_strand_id
1 'polypeptide(L)'
;APAAAVPREVAQLAVDDEPEEAAPALTATLVPPREGEVLPAGDVERSFEPDDDSDDEPEAEASVDAPVPPVVAPPLPVVRSRDDGVQRYGEAVVRQVLGATFVREEPYEPPTRFS
;
A
#
# COMPACT_ATOMS: atom_id res chain seq x y z
N ALA A 1 -79.47 -5.71 -8.14
CA ALA A 1 -78.33 -5.08 -8.82
C ALA A 1 -77.46 -6.17 -9.42
N PRO A 2 -77.19 -6.18 -10.74
CA PRO A 2 -76.25 -7.14 -11.31
C PRO A 2 -75.05 -6.50 -12.04
N ALA A 3 -73.95 -7.25 -11.96
CA ALA A 3 -72.83 -7.39 -12.89
C ALA A 3 -71.95 -6.15 -13.18
N ALA A 4 -70.83 -6.10 -12.46
CA ALA A 4 -69.65 -5.33 -12.83
C ALA A 4 -69.07 -5.84 -14.17
N ALA A 5 -68.66 -4.89 -15.02
CA ALA A 5 -68.02 -5.15 -16.30
C ALA A 5 -66.65 -5.83 -16.10
N VAL A 6 -66.42 -6.94 -16.80
CA VAL A 6 -65.10 -7.56 -16.95
C VAL A 6 -64.28 -6.73 -17.95
N PRO A 7 -63.16 -6.10 -17.54
CA PRO A 7 -62.30 -5.45 -18.51
C PRO A 7 -61.57 -6.51 -19.34
N ARG A 8 -61.54 -6.29 -20.66
CA ARG A 8 -60.79 -7.10 -21.64
C ARG A 8 -59.31 -7.14 -21.24
N GLU A 9 -58.78 -8.35 -21.09
CA GLU A 9 -57.35 -8.58 -20.94
C GLU A 9 -56.62 -8.01 -22.15
N VAL A 10 -55.79 -7.01 -21.90
CA VAL A 10 -54.87 -6.47 -22.89
C VAL A 10 -53.80 -7.54 -23.09
N ALA A 11 -53.77 -8.18 -24.26
CA ALA A 11 -52.71 -9.11 -24.61
C ALA A 11 -51.39 -8.32 -24.71
N GLN A 12 -50.65 -8.28 -23.59
CA GLN A 12 -49.32 -7.69 -23.51
C GLN A 12 -48.37 -8.64 -24.23
N LEU A 13 -47.61 -8.10 -25.19
CA LEU A 13 -46.65 -8.81 -26.03
C LEU A 13 -45.74 -9.70 -25.15
N ALA A 14 -45.54 -10.96 -25.55
CA ALA A 14 -44.64 -11.87 -24.83
C ALA A 14 -43.21 -11.29 -24.86
N VAL A 15 -42.74 -10.82 -23.72
CA VAL A 15 -41.36 -10.37 -23.53
C VAL A 15 -40.53 -11.64 -23.36
N ASP A 16 -39.69 -11.93 -24.35
CA ASP A 16 -38.68 -12.98 -24.29
C ASP A 16 -37.49 -12.42 -23.49
N ASP A 17 -37.41 -12.80 -22.22
CA ASP A 17 -36.43 -12.34 -21.23
C ASP A 17 -35.33 -13.38 -20.99
N GLU A 18 -35.05 -14.29 -21.94
CA GLU A 18 -33.96 -15.25 -21.78
C GLU A 18 -32.61 -14.60 -22.11
N PRO A 19 -31.69 -14.41 -21.13
CA PRO A 19 -30.38 -13.85 -21.43
C PRO A 19 -29.54 -14.87 -22.20
N GLU A 20 -28.89 -14.45 -23.27
CA GLU A 20 -27.96 -15.29 -24.03
C GLU A 20 -26.87 -15.87 -23.11
N GLU A 21 -26.78 -17.20 -23.03
CA GLU A 21 -25.85 -17.88 -22.13
C GLU A 21 -24.40 -17.67 -22.60
N ALA A 22 -23.73 -16.69 -22.00
CA ALA A 22 -22.33 -16.40 -22.26
C ALA A 22 -21.45 -17.57 -21.79
N ALA A 23 -20.76 -18.22 -22.73
CA ALA A 23 -19.80 -19.28 -22.40
C ALA A 23 -18.73 -18.77 -21.41
N PRO A 24 -18.41 -19.52 -20.34
CA PRO A 24 -17.42 -19.06 -19.37
C PRO A 24 -16.04 -19.02 -20.01
N ALA A 25 -15.48 -17.82 -20.14
CA ALA A 25 -14.08 -17.66 -20.48
C ALA A 25 -13.22 -18.17 -19.32
N LEU A 26 -12.28 -19.09 -19.61
CA LEU A 26 -11.30 -19.55 -18.63
C LEU A 26 -10.30 -18.41 -18.35
N THR A 27 -10.59 -17.61 -17.33
CA THR A 27 -9.65 -16.62 -16.83
C THR A 27 -8.57 -17.32 -16.02
N ALA A 28 -7.34 -17.33 -16.53
CA ALA A 28 -6.17 -17.72 -15.74
C ALA A 28 -6.00 -16.72 -14.60
N THR A 29 -6.33 -17.12 -13.38
CA THR A 29 -6.13 -16.30 -12.19
C THR A 29 -4.65 -16.29 -11.85
N LEU A 30 -3.95 -15.21 -12.23
CA LEU A 30 -2.61 -14.94 -11.73
C LEU A 30 -2.70 -14.75 -10.21
N VAL A 31 -1.97 -15.59 -9.47
CA VAL A 31 -1.80 -15.43 -8.02
C VAL A 31 -1.00 -14.15 -7.78
N PRO A 32 -1.44 -13.25 -6.88
CA PRO A 32 -0.65 -12.08 -6.53
C PRO A 32 0.73 -12.50 -6.03
N PRO A 33 1.81 -11.85 -6.49
CA PRO A 33 3.16 -12.20 -6.05
C PRO A 33 3.26 -12.04 -4.53
N ARG A 34 3.83 -13.04 -3.86
CA ARG A 34 4.02 -12.97 -2.41
C ARG A 34 5.23 -12.10 -2.11
N GLU A 35 5.13 -11.32 -1.03
CA GLU A 35 6.25 -10.50 -0.58
C GLU A 35 7.43 -11.43 -0.22
N GLY A 36 8.59 -11.20 -0.85
CA GLY A 36 9.79 -12.03 -0.69
C GLY A 36 9.90 -13.24 -1.62
N GLU A 37 8.98 -13.42 -2.58
CA GLU A 37 9.12 -14.43 -3.62
C GLU A 37 10.26 -14.08 -4.58
N VAL A 38 11.29 -14.93 -4.61
CA VAL A 38 12.48 -14.72 -5.44
C VAL A 38 12.23 -15.29 -6.83
N LEU A 39 12.42 -14.47 -7.87
CA LEU A 39 12.34 -14.91 -9.26
C LEU A 39 13.39 -15.99 -9.55
N PRO A 40 13.06 -17.01 -10.37
CA PRO A 40 14.05 -18.00 -10.77
C PRO A 40 15.17 -17.32 -11.57
N ALA A 41 16.39 -17.87 -11.49
CA ALA A 41 17.58 -17.23 -12.07
C ALA A 41 17.49 -16.96 -13.58
N GLY A 42 16.66 -17.68 -14.32
CA GLY A 42 16.42 -17.45 -15.75
C GLY A 42 15.53 -16.24 -16.06
N ASP A 43 14.76 -15.77 -15.08
CA ASP A 43 13.84 -14.63 -15.22
C ASP A 43 14.47 -13.31 -14.73
N VAL A 44 15.72 -13.35 -14.26
CA VAL A 44 16.48 -12.18 -13.80
C VAL A 44 17.54 -11.84 -14.84
N GLU A 45 17.48 -10.62 -15.40
CA GLU A 45 18.53 -10.13 -16.30
C GLU A 45 19.87 -9.99 -15.55
N ARG A 46 20.93 -10.47 -16.20
CA ARG A 46 22.28 -10.41 -15.65
C ARG A 46 22.87 -9.02 -15.90
N SER A 47 23.42 -8.40 -14.85
CA SER A 47 23.97 -7.05 -14.95
C SER A 47 25.24 -6.92 -15.80
N PHE A 48 25.98 -8.02 -16.02
CA PHE A 48 27.23 -8.03 -16.77
C PHE A 48 27.36 -9.32 -17.58
N GLU A 49 27.91 -9.21 -18.80
CA GLU A 49 28.33 -10.37 -19.57
C GLU A 49 29.61 -10.97 -18.95
N PRO A 50 29.75 -12.30 -18.89
CA PRO A 50 31.00 -12.91 -18.46
C PRO A 50 32.07 -12.67 -19.53
N ASP A 51 33.17 -12.00 -19.16
CA ASP A 51 34.35 -11.83 -20.02
C ASP A 51 35.12 -13.16 -20.14
N ASP A 52 35.34 -13.62 -21.38
CA ASP A 52 36.01 -14.89 -21.71
C ASP A 52 37.55 -14.79 -21.68
N ASP A 53 38.11 -13.60 -21.38
CA ASP A 53 39.56 -13.31 -21.38
C ASP A 53 40.16 -13.14 -19.96
N SER A 54 39.56 -13.80 -18.96
CA SER A 54 39.80 -13.57 -17.52
C SER A 54 41.03 -14.31 -16.92
N ASP A 55 42.14 -14.46 -17.65
CA ASP A 55 43.36 -15.11 -17.11
C ASP A 55 44.35 -14.12 -16.45
N ASP A 56 44.14 -12.80 -16.58
CA ASP A 56 45.10 -11.76 -16.13
C ASP A 56 44.46 -10.65 -15.25
N GLU A 57 43.27 -10.88 -14.67
CA GLU A 57 42.74 -9.99 -13.63
C GLU A 57 43.29 -10.38 -12.26
N PRO A 58 43.78 -9.42 -11.43
CA PRO A 58 44.08 -9.74 -10.04
C PRO A 58 42.79 -10.24 -9.39
N GLU A 59 42.79 -11.45 -8.84
CA GLU A 59 41.67 -11.97 -8.05
C GLU A 59 41.24 -10.88 -7.07
N ALA A 60 40.13 -10.22 -7.38
CA ALA A 60 39.54 -9.23 -6.51
C ALA A 60 39.29 -9.95 -5.20
N GLU A 61 40.04 -9.60 -4.15
CA GLU A 61 40.00 -10.32 -2.89
C GLU A 61 38.54 -10.45 -2.47
N ALA A 62 38.02 -11.68 -2.59
CA ALA A 62 36.63 -11.97 -2.31
C ALA A 62 36.40 -11.50 -0.88
N SER A 63 35.60 -10.45 -0.74
CA SER A 63 35.36 -9.83 0.56
C SER A 63 34.87 -10.93 1.49
N VAL A 64 35.73 -11.31 2.43
CA VAL A 64 35.43 -12.36 3.40
C VAL A 64 34.18 -11.90 4.14
N ASP A 65 33.12 -12.70 4.07
CA ASP A 65 31.85 -12.46 4.76
C ASP A 65 32.08 -12.55 6.27
N ALA A 66 32.63 -11.47 6.82
CA ALA A 66 32.85 -11.30 8.24
C ALA A 66 31.55 -10.75 8.84
N PRO A 67 31.07 -11.31 9.97
CA PRO A 67 29.85 -10.85 10.58
C PRO A 67 29.96 -9.37 10.96
N VAL A 68 29.14 -8.54 10.33
CA VAL A 68 29.06 -7.10 10.63
C VAL A 68 28.55 -6.93 12.06
N PRO A 69 29.25 -6.16 12.92
CA PRO A 69 28.79 -5.92 14.28
C PRO A 69 27.43 -5.21 14.26
N PRO A 70 26.49 -5.58 15.14
CA PRO A 70 25.17 -4.97 15.16
C PRO A 70 25.26 -3.48 15.52
N VAL A 71 24.70 -2.63 14.67
CA VAL A 71 24.54 -1.20 14.95
C VAL A 71 23.32 -1.00 15.84
N VAL A 72 23.52 -0.53 17.07
CA VAL A 72 22.43 -0.15 17.96
C VAL A 72 21.90 1.21 17.52
N ALA A 73 20.69 1.24 16.96
CA ALA A 73 20.02 2.49 16.63
C ALA A 73 19.70 3.30 17.92
N PRO A 74 19.83 4.63 17.89
CA PRO A 74 19.37 5.48 18.99
C PRO A 74 17.88 5.27 19.27
N PRO A 75 17.44 5.34 20.55
CA PRO A 75 16.03 5.19 20.90
C PRO A 75 15.19 6.28 20.22
N LEU A 76 14.08 5.86 19.59
CA LEU A 76 13.15 6.79 18.98
C LEU A 76 12.55 7.70 20.07
N PRO A 77 12.35 9.00 19.79
CA PRO A 77 11.72 9.90 20.74
C PRO A 77 10.30 9.42 21.03
N VAL A 78 9.99 9.23 22.31
CA VAL A 78 8.64 8.88 22.77
C VAL A 78 7.73 10.06 22.47
N VAL A 79 6.81 9.89 21.51
CA VAL A 79 5.78 10.88 21.21
C VAL A 79 4.82 10.91 22.41
N ARG A 80 4.98 11.91 23.28
CA ARG A 80 3.97 12.20 24.29
C ARG A 80 2.82 12.90 23.59
N SER A 81 1.63 12.30 23.64
CA SER A 81 0.40 13.01 23.32
C SER A 81 0.35 14.27 24.18
N ARG A 82 0.21 15.42 23.52
CA ARG A 82 0.00 16.70 24.22
C ARG A 82 -1.36 16.62 24.94
N ASP A 83 -1.47 17.30 26.07
CA ASP A 83 -2.67 17.30 26.94
C ASP A 83 -3.95 17.86 26.26
N ASP A 84 -3.87 18.28 25.00
CA ASP A 84 -4.99 18.76 24.18
C ASP A 84 -5.80 17.62 23.52
N GLY A 85 -5.42 16.37 23.74
CA GLY A 85 -6.16 15.19 23.25
C GLY A 85 -6.04 14.95 21.74
N VAL A 86 -5.29 15.80 21.02
CA VAL A 86 -5.07 15.66 19.59
C VAL A 86 -3.86 14.76 19.37
N GLN A 87 -4.12 13.53 18.93
CA GLN A 87 -3.07 12.59 18.57
C GLN A 87 -2.51 12.97 17.18
N ARG A 88 -1.47 13.81 17.17
CA ARG A 88 -0.80 14.23 15.93
C ARG A 88 0.23 13.19 15.46
N TYR A 89 -0.29 12.01 15.10
CA TYR A 89 0.52 10.95 14.50
C TYR A 89 1.29 11.48 13.29
N GLY A 90 2.60 11.27 13.26
CA GLY A 90 3.46 11.68 12.15
C GLY A 90 3.86 13.16 12.13
N GLU A 91 3.34 14.03 13.00
CA GLU A 91 3.74 15.45 13.00
C GLU A 91 5.24 15.61 13.29
N ALA A 92 5.80 14.80 14.17
CA ALA A 92 7.24 14.81 14.44
C ALA A 92 8.06 14.50 13.17
N VAL A 93 7.57 13.58 12.33
CA VAL A 93 8.18 13.24 11.04
C VAL A 93 8.01 14.39 10.05
N VAL A 94 6.84 15.01 10.00
CA VAL A 94 6.58 16.18 9.14
C VAL A 94 7.50 17.35 9.52
N ARG A 95 7.67 17.64 10.82
CA ARG A 95 8.60 18.67 11.32
C ARG A 95 10.05 18.35 10.92
N GLN A 96 10.47 17.10 11.02
CA GLN A 96 11.80 16.65 10.59
C GLN A 96 12.01 16.82 9.07
N VAL A 97 11.05 16.40 8.25
CA VAL A 97 11.12 16.50 6.78
C VAL A 97 11.15 17.97 6.33
N LEU A 98 10.42 18.84 7.03
CA LEU A 98 10.40 20.28 6.75
C LEU A 98 11.56 21.05 7.39
N GLY A 99 12.48 20.38 8.09
CA GLY A 99 13.59 21.04 8.80
C GLY A 99 13.15 22.00 9.91
N ALA A 100 11.93 21.84 10.42
CA ALA A 100 11.38 22.69 11.45
C ALA A 100 11.96 22.31 12.82
N THR A 101 12.65 23.26 13.46
CA THR A 101 13.18 23.07 14.82
C THR A 101 12.09 23.41 15.84
N PHE A 102 11.72 22.46 16.71
CA PHE A 102 10.78 22.73 17.79
C PHE A 102 11.41 23.66 18.83
N VAL A 103 10.94 24.91 18.91
CA VAL A 103 11.46 25.90 19.86
C VAL A 103 10.79 25.68 21.22
N ARG A 104 9.52 26.04 21.39
CA ARG A 104 8.65 25.77 22.56
C ARG A 104 7.21 25.99 22.11
N GLU A 105 6.25 25.29 22.70
CA GLU A 105 4.83 25.60 22.46
C GLU A 105 4.34 26.48 23.62
N GLU A 106 3.88 27.67 23.29
CA GLU A 106 3.35 28.61 24.28
C GLU A 106 2.05 28.03 24.88
N PRO A 107 1.88 28.02 26.22
CA PRO A 107 0.65 27.55 26.84
C PRO A 107 -0.54 28.36 26.32
N TYR A 108 -1.58 27.68 25.84
CA TYR A 108 -2.79 28.36 25.37
C TYR A 108 -3.51 29.01 26.55
N GLU A 109 -3.61 30.34 26.53
CA GLU A 109 -4.41 31.09 27.50
C GLU A 109 -5.85 31.24 26.98
N PRO A 110 -6.85 30.68 27.68
CA PRO A 110 -8.23 30.76 27.23
C PRO A 110 -8.72 32.22 27.29
N PRO A 111 -9.50 32.69 26.30
CA PRO A 111 -10.03 34.05 26.30
C PRO A 111 -10.84 34.30 27.58
N THR A 112 -10.44 35.33 28.34
CA THR A 112 -11.19 35.79 29.49
C THR A 112 -12.56 36.24 29.00
N ARG A 113 -13.60 35.41 29.23
CA ARG A 113 -14.97 35.87 29.10
C ARG A 113 -15.21 36.82 30.26
N PHE A 114 -15.33 38.10 29.95
CA PHE A 114 -15.78 39.11 30.90
C PHE A 114 -17.05 38.59 31.59
N SER A 115 -16.97 38.38 32.90
CA SER A 115 -18.09 38.10 33.80
C SER A 115 -18.66 39.40 34.34
#